data_AF-A0A957CW92-F1
#
_entry.id   AF-A0A957CW92-F1
#
_cell.length_a   1.000
_cell.length_b   1.000
_cell.length_c   1.000
_cell.angle_alpha   90.00
_cell.angle_beta   90.00
_cell.angle_gamma   90.00
#
_symmetry.space_group_name_H-M   'P 1'
#
loop_
_entity.id
_entity.type
_entity.pdbx_description
1 polymer ?
#
loop_
_entity_poly.entity_id
_entity_poly.type
_entity_poly.pdbx_seq_one_letter_code
_entity_poly.pdbx_strand_id
1 'polypeptide(L)'
;LSRIRKQLGADTLITDGSTVRLNFDRVWVDVAAFQAALGGADMAAQPIEQIETAVSLYRADLLDDLTLNDAPEFELWLLGRRAQMRHLRERGLMALIQRQIDCGQFDAALLTAQQLVQHNPLLEDAHAQLIRLYARTGQRRAALQQYAQCRTLLQQELAIEPGEALQTLAASLEAERPFPPHITPQTAVSFPLSPTASDFVGRTAELTALQTAWQQAQAGQGGVIMIAAQAGGGKTRLVQ
;
A
#
# COMPACT_ATOMS: atom_id res chain seq x y z
N LEU A 1 -7.34 31.54 -33.97
CA LEU A 1 -8.71 30.94 -33.81
C LEU A 1 -9.22 30.20 -35.04
N SER A 2 -9.13 30.75 -36.27
CA SER A 2 -9.64 30.07 -37.49
C SER A 2 -9.02 28.69 -37.75
N ARG A 3 -7.70 28.53 -37.51
CA ARG A 3 -7.00 27.24 -37.63
C ARG A 3 -7.52 26.19 -36.64
N ILE A 4 -7.75 26.58 -35.38
CA ILE A 4 -8.27 25.67 -34.34
C ILE A 4 -9.71 25.24 -34.69
N ARG A 5 -10.59 26.18 -35.07
CA ARG A 5 -11.96 25.85 -35.51
C ARG A 5 -11.99 24.90 -36.71
N LYS A 6 -11.03 25.04 -37.64
CA LYS A 6 -10.91 24.15 -38.80
C LYS A 6 -10.47 22.73 -38.40
N GLN A 7 -9.65 22.58 -37.37
CA GLN A 7 -9.14 21.28 -36.92
C GLN A 7 -10.08 20.58 -35.92
N LEU A 8 -10.64 21.31 -34.95
CA LEU A 8 -11.46 20.75 -33.88
C LEU A 8 -12.97 20.82 -34.18
N GLY A 9 -13.39 21.66 -35.13
CA GLY A 9 -14.79 21.93 -35.43
C GLY A 9 -15.25 23.29 -34.91
N ALA A 10 -16.23 23.91 -35.59
CA ALA A 10 -16.66 25.27 -35.31
C ALA A 10 -17.24 25.45 -33.90
N ASP A 11 -17.91 24.41 -33.36
CA ASP A 11 -18.63 24.44 -32.08
C ASP A 11 -17.76 24.12 -30.86
N THR A 12 -16.46 23.85 -31.07
CA THR A 12 -15.51 23.51 -29.99
C THR A 12 -14.97 24.71 -29.23
N LEU A 13 -15.09 25.91 -29.79
CA LEU A 13 -14.66 27.15 -29.18
C LEU A 13 -15.84 28.09 -29.00
N ILE A 14 -16.11 28.46 -27.76
CA ILE A 14 -17.07 29.50 -27.43
C ILE A 14 -16.30 30.79 -27.23
N THR A 15 -16.73 31.84 -27.92
CA THR A 15 -16.09 33.15 -27.89
C THR A 15 -17.13 34.19 -27.52
N ASP A 16 -16.89 34.94 -26.44
CA ASP A 16 -17.50 36.25 -26.24
C ASP A 16 -16.43 37.31 -26.58
N GLY A 17 -16.81 38.57 -26.80
CA GLY A 17 -15.91 39.59 -27.38
C GLY A 17 -14.57 39.84 -26.66
N SER A 18 -14.35 39.25 -25.47
CA SER A 18 -13.12 39.36 -24.69
C SER A 18 -12.50 38.03 -24.27
N THR A 19 -13.21 36.89 -24.41
CA THR A 19 -12.70 35.59 -23.97
C THR A 19 -12.85 34.50 -25.03
N VAL A 20 -11.98 33.51 -24.93
CA VAL A 20 -12.03 32.28 -25.72
C VAL A 20 -12.00 31.11 -24.75
N ARG A 21 -13.00 30.23 -24.82
CA ARG A 21 -13.07 29.02 -24.00
C ARG A 21 -13.35 27.80 -24.85
N LEU A 22 -12.85 26.65 -24.41
CA LEU A 22 -13.24 25.35 -24.96
C LEU A 22 -14.67 25.01 -24.55
N ASN A 23 -15.40 24.38 -25.46
CA ASN A 23 -16.71 23.81 -25.20
C ASN A 23 -16.55 22.37 -24.70
N PHE A 24 -16.61 22.17 -23.37
CA PHE A 24 -16.45 20.84 -22.77
C PHE A 24 -17.61 19.88 -23.06
N ASP A 25 -18.75 20.35 -23.58
CA ASP A 25 -19.82 19.48 -24.07
C ASP A 25 -19.46 18.80 -25.41
N ARG A 26 -18.44 19.33 -26.09
CA ARG A 26 -18.02 18.88 -27.43
C ARG A 26 -16.62 18.26 -27.43
N VAL A 27 -15.85 18.46 -26.36
CA VAL A 27 -14.47 18.02 -26.26
C VAL A 27 -14.22 17.41 -24.89
N TRP A 28 -13.70 16.19 -24.88
CA TRP A 28 -13.20 15.57 -23.66
C TRP A 28 -11.80 16.10 -23.35
N VAL A 29 -11.59 16.50 -22.10
CA VAL A 29 -10.30 17.01 -21.59
C VAL A 29 -9.93 16.21 -20.36
N ASP A 30 -8.78 15.54 -20.43
CA ASP A 30 -8.23 14.69 -19.37
C ASP A 30 -8.07 15.43 -18.04
N VAL A 31 -7.53 16.65 -18.05
CA VAL A 31 -7.34 17.48 -16.85
C VAL A 31 -8.68 17.82 -16.21
N ALA A 32 -9.70 18.12 -17.00
CA ALA A 32 -11.04 18.42 -16.48
C ALA A 32 -11.67 17.18 -15.86
N ALA A 33 -11.54 16.01 -16.50
CA ALA A 33 -12.02 14.73 -15.98
C ALA A 33 -11.27 14.33 -14.68
N PHE A 34 -9.95 14.48 -14.66
CA PHE A 34 -9.08 14.24 -13.51
C PHE A 34 -9.51 15.08 -12.30
N GLN A 35 -9.69 16.38 -12.51
CA GLN A 35 -10.13 17.29 -11.46
C GLN A 35 -11.55 17.02 -10.99
N ALA A 36 -12.48 16.70 -11.89
CA ALA A 36 -13.84 16.38 -11.50
C ALA A 36 -13.90 15.10 -10.65
N ALA A 37 -13.13 14.08 -11.01
CA ALA A 37 -13.11 12.82 -10.29
C ALA A 37 -12.47 12.93 -8.90
N LEU A 38 -11.33 13.62 -8.77
CA LEU A 38 -10.59 13.74 -7.51
C LEU A 38 -10.89 15.03 -6.71
N GLY A 39 -11.63 15.98 -7.27
CA GLY A 39 -11.96 17.25 -6.62
C GLY A 39 -13.11 17.17 -5.61
N GLY A 40 -13.84 16.05 -5.57
CA GLY A 40 -14.97 15.84 -4.66
C GLY A 40 -14.55 15.68 -3.19
N ALA A 41 -15.47 16.02 -2.27
CA ALA A 41 -15.23 15.94 -0.83
C ALA A 41 -15.08 14.50 -0.32
N ASP A 42 -15.70 13.53 -0.99
CA ASP A 42 -15.78 12.14 -0.53
C ASP A 42 -15.01 11.17 -1.44
N MET A 43 -13.80 11.58 -1.84
CA MET A 43 -12.90 10.75 -2.65
C MET A 43 -12.63 9.39 -1.99
N ALA A 44 -12.48 9.41 -0.67
CA ALA A 44 -12.32 8.21 0.14
C ALA A 44 -13.59 7.38 0.27
N ALA A 45 -14.73 7.74 -0.35
CA ALA A 45 -15.92 6.90 -0.49
C ALA A 45 -16.10 6.28 -1.89
N GLN A 46 -15.33 6.76 -2.88
CA GLN A 46 -15.48 6.29 -4.25
C GLN A 46 -15.01 4.83 -4.40
N PRO A 47 -15.57 4.09 -5.37
CA PRO A 47 -15.07 2.77 -5.75
C PRO A 47 -13.59 2.83 -6.18
N ILE A 48 -12.83 1.77 -5.85
CA ILE A 48 -11.41 1.64 -6.19
C ILE A 48 -11.16 1.93 -7.68
N GLU A 49 -11.95 1.31 -8.57
CA GLU A 49 -11.83 1.45 -10.03
C GLU A 49 -11.98 2.92 -10.50
N GLN A 50 -12.82 3.70 -9.83
CA GLN A 50 -13.05 5.10 -10.17
C GLN A 50 -11.84 5.95 -9.78
N ILE A 51 -11.26 5.71 -8.59
CA ILE A 51 -10.07 6.43 -8.12
C ILE A 51 -8.85 6.04 -8.97
N GLU A 52 -8.68 4.75 -9.30
CA GLU A 52 -7.62 4.25 -10.19
C GLU A 52 -7.69 4.89 -11.57
N THR A 53 -8.89 4.88 -12.17
CA THR A 53 -9.13 5.52 -13.47
C THR A 53 -8.77 6.99 -13.40
N ALA A 54 -9.24 7.70 -12.37
CA ALA A 54 -8.95 9.11 -12.18
C ALA A 54 -7.44 9.37 -12.07
N VAL A 55 -6.74 8.69 -11.16
CA VAL A 55 -5.28 8.84 -10.97
C VAL A 55 -4.50 8.53 -12.26
N SER A 56 -4.96 7.59 -13.08
CA SER A 56 -4.32 7.22 -14.35
C SER A 56 -4.44 8.28 -15.46
N LEU A 57 -5.37 9.23 -15.32
CA LEU A 57 -5.52 10.34 -16.27
C LEU A 57 -4.34 11.31 -16.21
N TYR A 58 -3.74 11.50 -15.02
CA TYR A 58 -2.56 12.35 -14.87
C TYR A 58 -1.29 11.54 -15.13
N ARG A 59 -0.74 11.66 -16.33
CA ARG A 59 0.42 10.85 -16.77
C ARG A 59 1.75 11.55 -16.59
N ALA A 60 1.78 12.84 -16.89
CA ALA A 60 2.94 13.71 -16.79
C ALA A 60 2.49 15.08 -16.26
N ASP A 61 3.44 16.00 -16.09
CA ASP A 61 3.11 17.36 -15.71
C ASP A 61 2.22 18.04 -16.75
N LEU A 62 1.33 18.92 -16.29
CA LEU A 62 0.42 19.65 -17.16
C LEU A 62 1.22 20.41 -18.23
N LEU A 63 0.96 20.11 -19.50
CA LEU A 63 1.64 20.71 -20.65
C LEU A 63 3.17 20.57 -20.54
N ASP A 64 3.67 19.39 -20.15
CA ASP A 64 5.10 19.14 -19.87
C ASP A 64 6.03 19.63 -20.99
N ASP A 65 5.64 19.38 -22.25
CA ASP A 65 6.42 19.74 -23.45
C ASP A 65 6.17 21.17 -23.98
N LEU A 66 5.39 22.00 -23.26
CA LEU A 66 5.12 23.38 -23.66
C LEU A 66 5.94 24.35 -22.82
N THR A 67 6.68 25.22 -23.49
CA THR A 67 7.37 26.35 -22.87
C THR A 67 7.21 27.57 -23.76
N LEU A 68 6.73 28.67 -23.18
CA LEU A 68 6.50 29.93 -23.88
C LEU A 68 7.44 31.01 -23.34
N ASN A 69 8.56 31.20 -24.04
CA ASN A 69 9.63 32.14 -23.63
C ASN A 69 9.14 33.59 -23.50
N ASP A 70 8.14 33.99 -24.28
CA ASP A 70 7.64 35.37 -24.33
C ASP A 70 6.39 35.58 -23.43
N ALA A 71 6.11 34.68 -22.48
CA ALA A 71 4.90 34.73 -21.65
C ALA A 71 5.18 34.37 -20.17
N PRO A 72 5.93 35.19 -19.41
CA PRO A 72 6.30 34.90 -18.02
C PRO A 72 5.09 34.74 -17.08
N GLU A 73 4.02 35.48 -17.30
CA GLU A 73 2.78 35.35 -16.52
C GLU A 73 2.11 33.98 -16.72
N PHE A 74 2.15 33.47 -17.96
CA PHE A 74 1.65 32.14 -18.27
C PHE A 74 2.51 31.06 -17.61
N GLU A 75 3.84 31.18 -17.67
CA GLU A 75 4.75 30.22 -17.05
C GLU A 75 4.57 30.18 -15.52
N LEU A 76 4.39 31.33 -14.87
CA LEU A 76 4.10 31.38 -13.43
C LEU A 76 2.76 30.73 -13.09
N TRP A 77 1.72 31.02 -13.88
CA TRP A 77 0.42 30.37 -13.75
C TRP A 77 0.52 28.84 -13.94
N LEU A 78 1.27 28.39 -14.95
CA LEU A 78 1.47 26.98 -15.28
C LEU A 78 2.20 26.24 -14.14
N LEU A 79 3.21 26.86 -13.54
CA LEU A 79 3.93 26.30 -12.38
C LEU A 79 2.98 26.04 -11.20
N GLY A 80 2.17 27.03 -10.83
CA GLY A 80 1.17 26.88 -9.76
C GLY A 80 0.13 25.80 -10.11
N ARG A 81 -0.26 25.73 -11.39
CA ARG A 81 -1.21 24.74 -11.87
C ARG A 81 -0.66 23.31 -11.81
N ARG A 82 0.60 23.10 -12.23
CA ARG A 82 1.30 21.81 -12.10
C ARG A 82 1.40 21.37 -10.64
N ALA A 83 1.76 22.29 -9.75
CA ALA A 83 1.79 22.00 -8.30
C ALA A 83 0.42 21.56 -7.77
N GLN A 84 -0.66 22.25 -8.17
CA GLN A 84 -2.02 21.87 -7.79
C GLN A 84 -2.41 20.48 -8.31
N MET A 85 -2.04 20.13 -9.54
CA MET A 85 -2.37 18.82 -10.13
C MET A 85 -1.58 17.67 -9.48
N ARG A 86 -0.28 17.88 -9.20
CA ARG A 86 0.54 16.93 -8.43
C ARG A 86 -0.07 16.66 -7.06
N HIS A 87 -0.42 17.71 -6.33
CA HIS A 87 -1.05 17.57 -5.02
C HIS A 87 -2.39 16.83 -5.08
N LEU A 88 -3.19 17.08 -6.13
CA LEU A 88 -4.46 16.37 -6.32
C LEU A 88 -4.23 14.88 -6.59
N ARG A 89 -3.18 14.53 -7.35
CA ARG A 89 -2.79 13.14 -7.61
C ARG A 89 -2.30 12.45 -6.35
N GLU A 90 -1.47 13.10 -5.55
CA GLU A 90 -1.00 12.59 -4.25
C GLU A 90 -2.19 12.26 -3.34
N ARG A 91 -3.17 13.16 -3.24
CA ARG A 91 -4.41 12.92 -2.51
C ARG A 91 -5.20 11.72 -3.08
N GLY A 92 -5.28 11.62 -4.40
CA GLY A 92 -5.89 10.49 -5.12
C GLY A 92 -5.25 9.15 -4.76
N LEU A 93 -3.93 9.08 -4.85
CA LEU A 93 -3.15 7.89 -4.49
C LEU A 93 -3.31 7.53 -3.02
N MET A 94 -3.29 8.52 -2.11
CA MET A 94 -3.50 8.28 -0.68
C MET A 94 -4.90 7.71 -0.39
N ALA A 95 -5.94 8.26 -1.02
CA ALA A 95 -7.31 7.75 -0.91
C ALA A 95 -7.43 6.33 -1.47
N LEU A 96 -6.77 6.05 -2.59
CA LEU A 96 -6.72 4.73 -3.20
C LEU A 96 -6.05 3.70 -2.29
N ILE A 97 -4.90 4.04 -1.70
CA ILE A 97 -4.20 3.19 -0.72
C ILE A 97 -5.14 2.84 0.43
N GLN A 98 -5.82 3.83 1.01
CA GLN A 98 -6.74 3.60 2.12
C GLN A 98 -7.90 2.69 1.72
N ARG A 99 -8.50 2.93 0.54
CA ARG A 99 -9.58 2.09 -0.01
C ARG A 99 -9.15 0.65 -0.24
N GLN A 100 -7.97 0.45 -0.81
CA GLN A 100 -7.41 -0.88 -1.03
C GLN A 100 -7.15 -1.60 0.31
N ILE A 101 -6.63 -0.89 1.33
CA ILE A 101 -6.46 -1.41 2.69
C ILE A 101 -7.80 -1.83 3.30
N ASP A 102 -8.82 -0.97 3.21
CA ASP A 102 -10.15 -1.22 3.79
C ASP A 102 -10.83 -2.45 3.14
N CYS A 103 -10.56 -2.69 1.86
CA CYS A 103 -11.03 -3.86 1.12
C CYS A 103 -10.10 -5.09 1.25
N GLY A 104 -9.02 -5.02 2.02
CA GLY A 104 -8.06 -6.12 2.20
C GLY A 104 -7.14 -6.40 1.00
N GLN A 105 -7.09 -5.50 0.02
CA GLN A 105 -6.24 -5.60 -1.18
C GLN A 105 -4.81 -5.09 -0.88
N PHE A 106 -4.10 -5.75 0.03
CA PHE A 106 -2.79 -5.28 0.51
C PHE A 106 -1.71 -5.24 -0.57
N ASP A 107 -1.70 -6.18 -1.50
CA ASP A 107 -0.73 -6.21 -2.60
C ASP A 107 -0.92 -5.02 -3.54
N ALA A 108 -2.18 -4.69 -3.87
CA ALA A 108 -2.50 -3.51 -4.66
C ALA A 108 -2.14 -2.21 -3.91
N ALA A 109 -2.46 -2.13 -2.62
CA ALA A 109 -2.09 -1.00 -1.77
C ALA A 109 -0.57 -0.77 -1.73
N LEU A 110 0.22 -1.85 -1.70
CA LEU A 110 1.68 -1.79 -1.70
C LEU A 110 2.22 -1.21 -3.02
N LEU A 111 1.68 -1.64 -4.16
CA LEU A 111 2.02 -1.06 -5.47
C LEU A 111 1.64 0.42 -5.57
N THR A 112 0.45 0.79 -5.10
CA THR A 112 -0.01 2.19 -5.09
C THR A 112 0.85 3.06 -4.18
N ALA A 113 1.25 2.56 -3.01
CA ALA A 113 2.13 3.28 -2.09
C ALA A 113 3.55 3.46 -2.67
N GLN A 114 4.08 2.45 -3.37
CA GLN A 114 5.33 2.57 -4.11
C GLN A 114 5.23 3.62 -5.21
N GLN A 115 4.12 3.66 -5.96
CA GLN A 115 3.88 4.70 -6.97
C GLN A 115 3.85 6.10 -6.34
N LEU A 116 3.24 6.26 -5.17
CA LEU A 116 3.20 7.55 -4.47
C LEU A 116 4.60 7.99 -4.03
N VAL A 117 5.43 7.08 -3.49
CA VAL A 117 6.82 7.37 -3.13
C VAL A 117 7.66 7.72 -4.37
N GLN A 118 7.45 7.03 -5.50
CA GLN A 118 8.13 7.39 -6.75
C GLN A 118 7.72 8.76 -7.28
N HIS A 119 6.44 9.13 -7.12
CA HIS A 119 5.91 10.42 -7.55
C HIS A 119 6.45 11.56 -6.70
N ASN A 120 6.48 11.40 -5.38
CA ASN A 120 7.03 12.36 -4.44
C ASN A 120 7.90 11.66 -3.39
N PRO A 121 9.21 11.49 -3.67
CA PRO A 121 10.13 10.83 -2.77
C PRO A 121 10.33 11.55 -1.43
N LEU A 122 10.02 12.85 -1.34
CA LEU A 122 10.17 13.64 -0.12
C LEU A 122 8.92 13.64 0.76
N LEU A 123 7.83 12.99 0.34
CA LEU A 123 6.59 12.92 1.11
C LEU A 123 6.66 11.85 2.19
N GLU A 124 6.96 12.25 3.43
CA GLU A 124 7.07 11.34 4.58
C GLU A 124 5.83 10.48 4.79
N ASP A 125 4.63 11.03 4.60
CA ASP A 125 3.37 10.28 4.74
C ASP A 125 3.27 9.10 3.76
N ALA A 126 3.82 9.25 2.55
CA ALA A 126 3.88 8.17 1.57
C ALA A 126 4.80 7.04 2.04
N HIS A 127 5.97 7.39 2.58
CA HIS A 127 6.89 6.43 3.20
C HIS A 127 6.24 5.75 4.40
N ALA A 128 5.56 6.49 5.26
CA ALA A 128 4.87 5.94 6.43
C ALA A 128 3.82 4.89 6.03
N GLN A 129 3.02 5.15 5.00
CA GLN A 129 2.05 4.18 4.49
C GLN A 129 2.73 2.92 3.93
N LEU A 130 3.78 3.10 3.13
CA LEU A 130 4.52 1.97 2.57
C LEU A 130 5.18 1.11 3.67
N ILE A 131 5.76 1.73 4.69
CA ILE A 131 6.34 1.06 5.87
C ILE A 131 5.26 0.27 6.63
N ARG A 132 4.09 0.88 6.87
CA ARG A 132 2.95 0.20 7.53
C ARG A 132 2.46 -0.99 6.72
N LEU A 133 2.39 -0.88 5.39
CA LEU A 133 1.99 -1.97 4.50
C LEU A 133 3.01 -3.12 4.52
N TYR A 134 4.31 -2.81 4.45
CA TYR A 134 5.34 -3.84 4.61
C TYR A 134 5.26 -4.54 5.98
N ALA A 135 5.09 -3.78 7.06
CA ALA A 135 4.92 -4.36 8.39
C ALA A 135 3.68 -5.29 8.47
N ARG A 136 2.54 -4.82 7.95
CA ARG A 136 1.27 -5.56 7.95
C ARG A 136 1.31 -6.84 7.10
N THR A 137 2.11 -6.85 6.04
CA THR A 137 2.33 -8.03 5.18
C THR A 137 3.48 -8.93 5.65
N GLY A 138 4.04 -8.68 6.85
CA GLY A 138 5.13 -9.48 7.43
C GLY A 138 6.52 -9.20 6.83
N GLN A 139 6.63 -8.20 5.96
CA GLN A 139 7.86 -7.80 5.29
C GLN A 139 8.66 -6.78 6.11
N ARG A 140 8.87 -7.06 7.39
CA ARG A 140 9.51 -6.12 8.33
C ARG A 140 10.87 -5.59 7.88
N ARG A 141 11.71 -6.45 7.29
CA ARG A 141 13.01 -6.03 6.76
C ARG A 141 12.86 -4.96 5.67
N ALA A 142 11.86 -5.10 4.80
CA ALA A 142 11.56 -4.10 3.77
C ALA A 142 11.05 -2.79 4.41
N ALA A 143 10.24 -2.89 5.48
CA ALA A 143 9.78 -1.72 6.23
C ALA A 143 10.94 -0.88 6.82
N LEU A 144 11.89 -1.53 7.50
CA LEU A 144 13.07 -0.84 8.05
C LEU A 144 14.02 -0.31 6.95
N GLN A 145 14.14 -1.03 5.84
CA GLN A 145 14.90 -0.55 4.67
C GLN A 145 14.27 0.71 4.07
N GLN A 146 12.95 0.74 3.93
CA GLN A 146 12.22 1.91 3.43
C GLN A 146 12.42 3.13 4.34
N TYR A 147 12.37 2.94 5.65
CA TYR A 147 12.67 4.01 6.62
C TYR A 147 14.09 4.55 6.45
N ALA A 148 15.09 3.66 6.34
CA ALA A 148 16.48 4.05 6.16
C ALA A 148 16.67 4.86 4.85
N GLN A 149 16.00 4.43 3.76
CA GLN A 149 16.01 5.16 2.49
C GLN A 149 15.40 6.55 2.62
N CYS A 150 14.23 6.66 3.25
CA CYS A 150 13.57 7.95 3.51
C CYS A 150 14.47 8.89 4.32
N ARG A 151 15.05 8.41 5.43
CA ARG A 151 15.98 9.20 6.25
C ARG A 151 17.18 9.69 5.46
N THR A 152 17.82 8.81 4.69
CA THR A 152 18.97 9.19 3.86
C THR A 152 18.59 10.26 2.84
N LEU A 153 17.43 10.11 2.20
CA LEU A 153 16.97 11.06 1.19
C LEU A 153 16.64 12.44 1.79
N LEU A 154 15.91 12.49 2.92
CA LEU A 154 15.60 13.75 3.59
C LEU A 154 16.86 14.48 4.06
N GLN A 155 17.84 13.73 4.56
CA GLN A 155 19.12 14.30 4.96
C GLN A 155 19.92 14.84 3.77
N GLN A 156 19.85 14.19 2.60
CA GLN A 156 20.57 14.61 1.39
C GLN A 156 19.92 15.83 0.72
N GLU A 157 18.60 15.82 0.57
CA GLU A 157 17.88 16.83 -0.21
C GLU A 157 17.47 18.05 0.63
N LEU A 158 17.16 17.86 1.91
CA LEU A 158 16.61 18.89 2.78
C LEU A 158 17.45 19.17 4.03
N ALA A 159 18.48 18.37 4.30
CA ALA A 159 19.31 18.45 5.51
C ALA A 159 18.49 18.37 6.82
N ILE A 160 17.41 17.58 6.80
CA ILE A 160 16.55 17.32 7.95
C ILE A 160 16.49 15.83 8.27
N GLU A 161 16.18 15.52 9.53
CA GLU A 161 15.79 14.18 9.96
C GLU A 161 14.29 13.94 9.73
N PRO A 162 13.83 12.67 9.63
CA PRO A 162 12.42 12.34 9.55
C PRO A 162 11.63 12.88 10.74
N GLY A 163 10.34 13.17 10.54
CA GLY A 163 9.43 13.57 11.60
C GLY A 163 9.24 12.49 12.68
N GLU A 164 8.83 12.92 13.87
CA GLU A 164 8.64 12.06 15.05
C GLU A 164 7.72 10.85 14.78
N ALA A 165 6.68 11.05 13.98
CA ALA A 165 5.75 9.98 13.62
C ALA A 165 6.44 8.83 12.87
N LEU A 166 7.37 9.15 11.96
CA LEU A 166 8.10 8.15 11.18
C LEU A 166 9.18 7.47 12.02
N GLN A 167 9.87 8.24 12.87
CA GLN A 167 10.85 7.70 13.82
C GLN A 167 10.19 6.72 14.80
N THR A 168 9.01 7.08 15.33
CA THR A 168 8.26 6.23 16.26
C THR A 168 7.80 4.93 15.59
N LEU A 169 7.36 5.01 14.33
CA LEU A 169 7.00 3.84 13.53
C LEU A 169 8.20 2.92 13.30
N ALA A 170 9.38 3.47 13.00
CA ALA A 170 10.59 2.67 12.84
C ALA A 170 11.01 1.99 14.16
N ALA A 171 10.98 2.73 15.27
CA ALA A 171 11.34 2.22 16.58
C ALA A 171 10.41 1.08 17.04
N SER A 172 9.10 1.17 16.80
CA SER A 172 8.18 0.06 17.11
C SER A 172 8.49 -1.19 16.29
N LEU A 173 8.84 -1.01 15.01
CA LEU A 173 9.32 -2.05 14.11
C LEU A 173 10.73 -2.55 14.45
N GLU A 174 11.46 -1.97 15.39
CA GLU A 174 12.72 -2.54 15.91
C GLU A 174 12.46 -3.30 17.22
N ALA A 175 11.56 -2.79 18.05
CA ALA A 175 11.22 -3.34 19.36
C ALA A 175 10.39 -4.63 19.30
N GLU A 176 9.57 -4.84 18.26
CA GLU A 176 8.89 -6.12 18.06
C GLU A 176 9.95 -7.25 18.02
N ARG A 177 9.87 -8.29 18.86
CA ARG A 177 10.81 -9.41 18.72
C ARG A 177 10.51 -10.15 17.41
N PRO A 178 11.51 -10.68 16.70
CA PRO A 178 11.24 -11.54 15.55
C PRO A 178 10.39 -12.72 16.04
N PHE A 179 9.14 -12.76 15.62
CA PHE A 179 8.40 -14.00 15.61
C PHE A 179 9.19 -14.94 14.68
N PRO A 180 9.48 -16.20 15.06
CA PRO A 180 10.08 -17.15 14.14
C PRO A 180 9.23 -17.16 12.86
N PRO A 181 9.86 -17.28 11.67
CA PRO A 181 9.15 -17.18 10.40
C PRO A 181 7.92 -18.08 10.46
N HIS A 182 6.74 -17.52 10.19
CA HIS A 182 5.54 -18.31 9.99
C HIS A 182 5.86 -19.31 8.88
N ILE A 183 6.15 -20.56 9.27
CA ILE A 183 6.00 -21.69 8.38
C ILE A 183 4.50 -21.70 8.11
N THR A 184 4.11 -21.24 6.92
CA THR A 184 2.76 -21.48 6.40
C THR A 184 2.48 -22.95 6.62
N PRO A 185 1.38 -23.34 7.29
CA PRO A 185 1.05 -24.75 7.44
C PRO A 185 0.89 -25.30 6.03
N GLN A 186 1.91 -26.02 5.55
CA GLN A 186 1.75 -26.92 4.43
C GLN A 186 0.61 -27.83 4.81
N THR A 187 -0.42 -27.81 3.96
CA THR A 187 -1.59 -28.66 4.00
C THR A 187 -1.24 -30.00 4.62
N ALA A 188 -1.74 -30.22 5.84
CA ALA A 188 -1.58 -31.48 6.55
C ALA A 188 -2.12 -32.59 5.64
N VAL A 189 -1.22 -33.40 5.09
CA VAL A 189 -1.58 -34.60 4.33
C VAL A 189 -2.36 -35.48 5.29
N SER A 190 -3.67 -35.56 5.09
CA SER A 190 -4.58 -36.33 5.92
C SER A 190 -4.32 -37.81 5.61
N PHE A 191 -3.58 -38.50 6.49
CA PHE A 191 -3.51 -39.96 6.44
C PHE A 191 -4.76 -40.54 7.09
N PRO A 192 -5.52 -41.41 6.41
CA PRO A 192 -6.62 -42.12 7.05
C PRO A 192 -6.05 -43.22 7.96
N LEU A 193 -6.31 -43.12 9.27
CA LEU A 193 -5.96 -44.16 10.24
C LEU A 193 -7.20 -44.58 11.02
N SER A 194 -7.57 -45.86 10.87
CA SER A 194 -8.62 -46.52 11.65
C SER A 194 -8.21 -46.69 13.11
N PRO A 195 -9.15 -46.61 14.08
CA PRO A 195 -8.83 -46.76 15.49
C PRO A 195 -8.85 -48.24 15.90
N THR A 196 -7.73 -48.74 16.42
CA THR A 196 -7.72 -49.91 17.29
C THR A 196 -7.08 -49.53 18.60
N ALA A 197 -7.95 -49.32 19.61
CA ALA A 197 -7.58 -49.08 20.99
C ALA A 197 -6.97 -50.35 21.60
N SER A 198 -5.81 -50.20 22.24
CA SER A 198 -5.33 -51.13 23.26
C SER A 198 -4.49 -50.34 24.26
N ASP A 199 -4.76 -50.55 25.54
CA ASP A 199 -4.32 -49.76 26.69
C ASP A 199 -2.79 -49.55 26.75
N PHE A 200 -2.38 -48.28 26.87
CA PHE A 200 -1.00 -47.87 27.14
C PHE A 200 -0.72 -47.93 28.64
N VAL A 201 0.09 -48.89 29.09
CA VAL A 201 0.54 -48.95 30.50
C VAL A 201 1.92 -48.28 30.63
N GLY A 202 2.05 -47.34 31.57
CA GLY A 202 3.35 -46.88 32.07
C GLY A 202 3.87 -45.51 31.58
N ARG A 203 3.06 -44.63 30.98
CA ARG A 203 3.47 -43.29 30.49
C ARG A 203 2.64 -42.11 31.00
N THR A 204 2.26 -42.17 32.28
CA THR A 204 1.39 -41.17 32.91
C THR A 204 2.02 -39.78 32.95
N ALA A 205 3.35 -39.69 33.12
CA ALA A 205 4.06 -38.42 33.19
C ALA A 205 4.13 -37.73 31.81
N GLU A 206 4.38 -38.49 30.75
CA GLU A 206 4.47 -37.98 29.38
C GLU A 206 3.11 -37.56 28.83
N LEU A 207 2.05 -38.32 29.14
CA LEU A 207 0.68 -37.95 28.78
C LEU A 207 0.23 -36.67 29.51
N THR A 208 0.56 -36.54 30.79
CA THR A 208 0.25 -35.31 31.56
C THR A 208 0.98 -34.09 30.99
N ALA A 209 2.24 -34.24 30.56
CA ALA A 209 3.01 -33.17 29.93
C ALA A 209 2.39 -32.71 28.59
N LEU A 210 1.94 -33.67 27.75
CA LEU A 210 1.25 -33.35 26.50
C LEU A 210 -0.10 -32.67 26.74
N GLN A 211 -0.87 -33.16 27.70
CA GLN A 211 -2.19 -32.62 28.03
C GLN A 211 -2.08 -31.19 28.59
N THR A 212 -1.05 -30.92 29.38
CA THR A 212 -0.77 -29.57 29.92
C THR A 212 -0.41 -28.59 28.81
N ALA A 213 0.46 -28.98 27.87
CA ALA A 213 0.81 -28.11 26.75
C ALA A 213 -0.34 -27.91 25.77
N TRP A 214 -1.21 -28.92 25.60
CA TRP A 214 -2.43 -28.78 24.82
C TRP A 214 -3.39 -27.74 25.44
N GLN A 215 -3.56 -27.76 26.76
CA GLN A 215 -4.36 -26.76 27.47
C GLN A 215 -3.76 -25.36 27.37
N GLN A 216 -2.43 -25.23 27.45
CA GLN A 216 -1.73 -23.95 27.26
C GLN A 216 -1.91 -23.40 25.84
N ALA A 217 -1.84 -24.28 24.83
CA ALA A 217 -2.10 -23.92 23.44
C ALA A 217 -3.55 -23.43 23.23
N GLN A 218 -4.54 -24.08 23.84
CA GLN A 218 -5.93 -23.61 23.80
C GLN A 218 -6.12 -22.26 24.52
N ALA A 219 -5.33 -21.97 25.55
CA ALA A 219 -5.33 -20.69 26.25
C ALA A 219 -4.53 -19.58 25.52
N GLY A 220 -4.10 -19.82 24.28
CA GLY A 220 -3.37 -18.84 23.45
C GLY A 220 -1.86 -18.77 23.70
N GLN A 221 -1.32 -19.65 24.56
CA GLN A 221 0.11 -19.79 24.79
C GLN A 221 0.65 -20.96 23.97
N GLY A 222 1.12 -20.66 22.74
CA GLY A 222 1.72 -21.66 21.86
C GLY A 222 3.07 -22.17 22.39
N GLY A 223 3.35 -23.45 22.17
CA GLY A 223 4.61 -24.09 22.54
C GLY A 223 4.91 -25.30 21.64
N VAL A 224 6.16 -25.73 21.61
CA VAL A 224 6.61 -26.90 20.85
C VAL A 224 7.04 -27.98 21.83
N ILE A 225 6.43 -29.16 21.73
CA ILE A 225 6.90 -30.37 22.44
C ILE A 225 7.69 -31.23 21.47
N MET A 226 8.92 -31.58 21.86
CA MET A 226 9.74 -32.55 21.15
C MET A 226 9.65 -33.91 21.83
N ILE A 227 9.14 -34.92 21.13
CA ILE A 227 9.09 -36.30 21.63
C ILE A 227 10.30 -37.06 21.08
N ALA A 228 11.30 -37.28 21.93
CA ALA A 228 12.47 -38.12 21.62
C ALA A 228 12.26 -39.54 22.15
N ALA A 229 12.49 -40.55 21.31
CA ALA A 229 12.57 -41.96 21.71
C ALA A 229 13.45 -42.71 20.71
N GLN A 230 13.95 -43.89 21.08
CA GLN A 230 14.66 -44.77 20.14
C GLN A 230 13.70 -45.35 19.10
N ALA A 231 14.23 -45.80 17.96
CA ALA A 231 13.42 -46.43 16.91
C ALA A 231 12.62 -47.61 17.51
N GLY A 232 11.29 -47.62 17.31
CA GLY A 232 10.38 -48.60 17.93
C GLY A 232 9.79 -48.18 19.29
N GLY A 233 10.17 -47.03 19.87
CA GLY A 233 9.72 -46.57 21.20
C GLY A 233 8.30 -46.01 21.29
N GLY A 234 7.44 -46.23 20.29
CA GLY A 234 6.01 -45.90 20.34
C GLY A 234 5.64 -44.41 20.18
N LYS A 235 6.51 -43.55 19.63
CA LYS A 235 6.23 -42.09 19.47
C LYS A 235 4.96 -41.81 18.67
N THR A 236 4.76 -42.55 17.59
CA THR A 236 3.60 -42.42 16.71
C THR A 236 2.29 -42.75 17.43
N ARG A 237 2.35 -43.52 18.50
CA ARG A 237 1.18 -43.98 19.27
C ARG A 237 0.90 -43.11 20.50
N LEU A 238 1.82 -42.20 20.85
CA LEU A 238 1.72 -41.26 21.97
C LEU A 238 1.19 -39.88 21.54
N VAL A 239 1.16 -39.60 20.24
CA VAL A 239 0.59 -38.39 19.62
C VAL A 239 -0.83 -38.62 19.10
N GLN A 240 -1.29 -39.88 19.09
CA GLN A 240 -2.70 -40.25 18.83
C GLN A 240 -3.55 -39.93 20.06
#